data_AF-A0A1X3P425-F1
#
_entry.id   AF-A0A1X3P425-F1
#
_cell.length_a   1.000
_cell.length_b   1.000
_cell.length_c   1.000
_cell.angle_alpha   90.00
_cell.angle_beta   90.00
_cell.angle_gamma   90.00
#
_symmetry.space_group_name_H-M   'P 1'
#
loop_
_entity.id
_entity.type
_entity.pdbx_description
1 polymer ?
#
loop_
_entity_poly.entity_id
_entity_poly.type
_entity_poly.pdbx_seq_one_letter_code
_entity_poly.pdbx_strand_id
1 'polypeptide(L)'
;MLRETLVLGRHGERGGRVRSGLEIHDDGGPVLLEELTVDGERPEPGVLGDRRVADTLLAAGFRPPSEQGDLRLEAPGALARHLGSATHDSPLDERFQRWAAAAES
;
A
#
# COMPACT_ATOMS: atom_id res chain seq x y z
N MET A 1 0.06 10.81 6.90
CA MET A 1 0.29 9.41 6.47
C MET A 1 -1.04 8.70 6.30
N LEU A 2 -1.12 7.74 5.39
CA LEU A 2 -2.30 6.92 5.12
C LEU A 2 -1.90 5.44 5.10
N ARG A 3 -2.71 4.56 5.69
CA ARG A 3 -2.58 3.11 5.53
C ARG A 3 -3.89 2.52 5.03
N GLU A 4 -3.82 1.70 4.01
CA GLU A 4 -4.94 0.98 3.42
C GLU A 4 -4.67 -0.52 3.46
N THR A 5 -5.63 -1.30 3.94
CA THR A 5 -5.56 -2.76 3.91
C THR A 5 -6.75 -3.32 3.15
N LEU A 6 -6.48 -3.96 2.02
CA LEU A 6 -7.48 -4.64 1.18
C LEU A 6 -7.37 -6.14 1.38
N VAL A 7 -8.51 -6.81 1.58
CA VAL A 7 -8.60 -8.27 1.72
C VAL A 7 -9.57 -8.83 0.68
N LEU A 8 -9.06 -9.68 -0.21
CA LEU A 8 -9.85 -10.38 -1.22
C LEU A 8 -10.44 -11.68 -0.67
N GLY A 9 -11.63 -11.59 -0.10
CA GLY A 9 -12.39 -12.74 0.38
C GLY A 9 -11.79 -13.42 1.62
N ARG A 10 -12.49 -14.44 2.13
CA ARG A 10 -12.03 -15.24 3.28
C ARG A 10 -11.28 -16.50 2.85
N HIS A 11 -10.61 -17.14 3.81
CA HIS A 11 -10.00 -18.45 3.60
C HIS A 11 -11.07 -19.46 3.17
N GLY A 12 -10.92 -20.05 1.99
CA GLY A 12 -11.87 -20.99 1.41
C GLY A 12 -13.00 -20.36 0.56
N GLU A 13 -13.06 -19.02 0.47
CA GLU A 13 -13.95 -18.33 -0.45
C GLU A 13 -13.20 -18.00 -1.76
N ARG A 14 -13.95 -18.01 -2.87
CA ARG A 14 -13.49 -17.46 -4.13
C ARG A 14 -13.37 -15.94 -4.02
N GLY A 15 -12.17 -15.39 -4.23
CA GLY A 15 -11.92 -13.96 -4.08
C GLY A 15 -12.64 -13.14 -5.14
N GLY A 16 -13.34 -12.08 -4.72
CA GLY A 16 -14.01 -11.16 -5.65
C GLY A 16 -13.06 -10.20 -6.36
N ARG A 17 -13.63 -9.21 -7.07
CA ARG A 17 -12.90 -8.12 -7.68
C ARG A 17 -12.99 -6.86 -6.82
N VAL A 18 -11.84 -6.23 -6.58
CA VAL A 18 -11.72 -4.92 -5.90
C VAL A 18 -10.98 -3.96 -6.83
N ARG A 19 -11.46 -2.71 -6.87
CA ARG A 19 -10.75 -1.58 -7.46
C ARG A 19 -10.62 -0.52 -6.38
N SER A 20 -9.39 -0.16 -6.04
CA SER A 20 -9.08 0.98 -5.19
C SER A 20 -8.46 2.10 -6.03
N GLY A 21 -8.84 3.33 -5.74
CA GLY A 21 -8.30 4.54 -6.37
C GLY A 21 -7.89 5.52 -5.28
N LEU A 22 -6.67 6.01 -5.37
CA LEU A 22 -6.09 6.94 -4.41
C LEU A 22 -5.43 8.10 -5.14
N GLU A 23 -5.85 9.31 -4.78
CA GLU A 23 -5.22 10.54 -5.27
C GLU A 23 -4.72 11.36 -4.09
N ILE A 24 -3.45 11.76 -4.14
CA ILE A 24 -2.86 12.72 -3.21
C ILE A 24 -2.41 13.93 -3.99
N HIS A 25 -2.78 15.10 -3.50
CA HIS A 25 -2.46 16.41 -4.06
C HIS A 25 -1.73 17.26 -3.01
N ASP A 26 -0.84 18.13 -3.46
CA ASP A 26 -0.30 19.26 -2.70
C ASP A 26 -0.61 20.59 -3.41
N ASP A 27 -0.08 21.70 -2.91
CA ASP A 27 -0.31 23.04 -3.47
C ASP A 27 0.22 23.18 -4.92
N GLY A 28 1.14 22.32 -5.34
CA GLY A 28 1.69 22.24 -6.69
C GLY A 28 0.93 21.30 -7.64
N GLY A 29 0.00 20.48 -7.12
CA GLY A 29 -0.83 19.56 -7.90
C GLY A 29 -0.71 18.10 -7.45
N PRO A 30 -0.94 17.12 -8.35
CA PRO A 30 -0.97 15.71 -7.98
C PRO A 30 0.43 15.19 -7.62
N VAL A 31 0.54 14.60 -6.43
CA VAL A 31 1.74 13.96 -5.87
C VAL A 31 1.74 12.45 -6.13
N LEU A 32 0.57 11.82 -6.05
CA LEU A 32 0.37 10.42 -6.33
C LEU A 32 -1.02 10.21 -6.93
N LEU A 33 -1.08 9.48 -8.03
CA LEU A 33 -2.30 8.90 -8.57
C LEU A 33 -2.09 7.40 -8.63
N GLU A 34 -2.88 6.66 -7.86
CA GLU A 34 -2.80 5.20 -7.81
C GLU A 34 -4.16 4.59 -8.11
N GLU A 35 -4.16 3.58 -8.98
CA GLU A 35 -5.29 2.69 -9.19
C GLU A 35 -4.82 1.25 -9.03
N LEU A 36 -5.40 0.57 -8.04
CA LEU A 36 -5.14 -0.82 -7.74
C LEU A 36 -6.37 -1.64 -8.08
N THR A 37 -6.30 -2.42 -9.17
CA THR A 37 -7.32 -3.43 -9.49
C THR A 37 -6.81 -4.80 -9.10
N VAL A 38 -7.59 -5.50 -8.30
CA VAL A 38 -7.28 -6.83 -7.82
C VAL A 38 -8.47 -7.75 -8.11
N ASP A 39 -8.21 -8.90 -8.71
CA ASP A 39 -9.24 -9.85 -9.10
C ASP A 39 -8.87 -11.25 -8.58
N GLY A 40 -9.60 -11.73 -7.56
CA GLY A 40 -9.37 -13.04 -6.97
C GLY A 40 -9.72 -14.21 -7.90
N GLU A 41 -10.49 -13.97 -8.97
CA GLU A 41 -10.79 -14.96 -10.02
C GLU A 41 -9.69 -15.01 -11.09
N ARG A 42 -8.76 -14.05 -11.08
CA ARG A 42 -7.63 -13.98 -12.02
C ARG A 42 -6.34 -13.64 -11.26
N PRO A 43 -5.76 -14.62 -10.53
CA PRO A 43 -4.51 -14.43 -9.81
C PRO A 43 -3.33 -14.41 -10.80
N GLU A 44 -3.21 -13.34 -11.58
CA GLU A 44 -2.09 -13.18 -12.51
C GLU A 44 -0.81 -12.81 -11.72
N PRO A 45 0.35 -13.40 -12.08
CA PRO A 45 1.64 -12.98 -11.55
C PRO A 45 1.84 -11.47 -11.78
N GLY A 46 1.97 -10.71 -10.70
CA GLY A 46 2.11 -9.25 -10.74
C GLY A 46 0.94 -8.44 -10.14
N VAL A 47 -0.16 -9.10 -9.76
CA VAL A 47 -1.28 -8.45 -9.05
C VAL A 47 -1.31 -8.87 -7.58
N LEU A 48 -1.50 -10.17 -7.31
CA LEU A 48 -1.39 -10.75 -5.97
C LEU A 48 -0.85 -12.20 -5.96
N GLY A 49 -0.89 -12.92 -7.09
CA GLY A 49 -0.65 -14.36 -7.08
C GLY A 49 -1.61 -15.06 -6.10
N ASP A 50 -1.07 -15.95 -5.25
CA ASP A 50 -1.85 -16.64 -4.20
C ASP A 50 -2.08 -15.80 -2.93
N ARG A 51 -1.65 -14.52 -2.94
CA ARG A 51 -1.89 -13.59 -1.82
C ARG A 51 -3.32 -13.07 -1.88
N ARG A 52 -3.88 -12.74 -0.72
CA ARG A 52 -5.25 -12.21 -0.59
C ARG A 52 -5.31 -10.90 0.17
N VAL A 53 -4.18 -10.45 0.70
CA VAL A 53 -4.06 -9.18 1.42
C VAL A 53 -3.11 -8.28 0.65
N ALA A 54 -3.55 -7.05 0.38
CA ALA A 54 -2.68 -5.94 0.00
C ALA A 54 -2.72 -4.92 1.12
N ASP A 55 -1.58 -4.66 1.76
CA ASP A 55 -1.44 -3.62 2.77
C ASP A 55 -0.50 -2.55 2.21
N THR A 56 -0.98 -1.32 2.13
CA THR A 56 -0.28 -0.17 1.54
C THR A 56 -0.12 0.91 2.60
N LEU A 57 1.09 1.41 2.78
CA LEU A 57 1.41 2.53 3.65
C LEU A 57 2.01 3.66 2.82
N LEU A 58 1.47 4.87 2.98
CA LEU A 58 1.84 6.05 2.21
C LEU A 58 2.20 7.22 3.13
N ALA A 59 3.37 7.79 2.88
CA ALA A 59 3.81 9.08 3.39
C ALA A 59 3.75 10.11 2.26
N ALA A 60 3.18 11.27 2.55
CA ALA A 60 3.16 12.43 1.67
C ALA A 60 3.50 13.67 2.50
N GLY A 61 4.22 14.62 1.89
CA GLY A 61 4.68 15.85 2.51
C GLY A 61 6.05 15.76 3.20
N PHE A 62 6.63 14.56 3.35
CA PHE A 62 7.95 14.37 3.97
C PHE A 62 8.68 13.14 3.41
N ARG A 63 9.99 13.03 3.67
CA ARG A 63 10.81 11.89 3.24
C ARG A 63 11.01 10.90 4.39
N PRO A 64 10.20 9.84 4.50
CA PRO A 64 10.44 8.82 5.51
C PRO A 64 11.72 8.03 5.17
N PRO A 65 12.30 7.32 6.16
CA PRO A 65 13.32 6.30 5.89
C PRO A 65 12.71 5.20 5.01
N SER A 66 13.19 5.08 3.77
CA SER A 66 12.76 4.07 2.79
C SER A 66 13.66 2.85 2.80
N GLU A 67 13.07 1.67 2.62
CA GLU A 67 13.79 0.40 2.49
C GLU A 67 13.69 -0.13 1.04
N GLN A 68 14.41 -1.22 0.73
CA GLN A 68 14.32 -1.85 -0.58
C GLN A 68 12.89 -2.34 -0.84
N GLY A 69 12.35 -2.04 -2.02
CA GLY A 69 10.98 -2.35 -2.41
C GLY A 69 9.98 -1.21 -2.16
N ASP A 70 10.40 -0.14 -1.46
CA ASP A 70 9.59 1.08 -1.34
C ASP A 70 9.65 1.89 -2.63
N LEU A 71 8.49 2.40 -3.03
CA LEU A 71 8.38 3.37 -4.10
C LEU A 71 8.58 4.77 -3.51
N ARG A 72 9.73 5.38 -3.82
CA ARG A 72 9.98 6.79 -3.45
C ARG A 72 9.31 7.71 -4.46
N LEU A 73 8.51 8.65 -3.96
CA LEU A 73 7.80 9.62 -4.82
C LEU A 73 8.74 10.73 -5.29
N GLU A 74 8.41 11.34 -6.44
CA GLU A 74 9.10 12.52 -6.97
C GLU A 74 9.01 13.69 -5.95
N ALA A 75 7.79 14.06 -5.53
CA ALA A 75 7.54 14.99 -4.42
C ALA A 75 7.76 14.30 -3.06
N PRO A 76 8.02 15.04 -1.95
CA PRO A 76 8.19 14.48 -0.60
C PRO A 76 7.18 13.40 -0.24
N GLY A 77 7.64 12.15 -0.21
CA GLY A 77 6.83 10.99 0.13
C GLY A 77 7.47 9.67 -0.26
N ALA A 78 6.83 8.59 0.19
CA ALA A 78 7.14 7.21 -0.17
C ALA A 78 5.92 6.31 0.04
N LEU A 79 5.84 5.23 -0.75
CA LEU A 79 4.84 4.18 -0.66
C LEU A 79 5.51 2.85 -0.38
N ALA A 80 5.01 2.16 0.65
CA ALA A 80 5.40 0.81 1.03
C ALA A 80 4.22 -0.13 0.80
N ARG A 81 4.46 -1.31 0.24
CA ARG A 81 3.41 -2.30 -0.03
C ARG A 81 3.82 -3.69 0.42
N HIS A 82 2.92 -4.33 1.16
CA HIS A 82 3.02 -5.73 1.54
C HIS A 82 1.89 -6.54 0.90
N LEU A 83 2.24 -7.66 0.28
CA LEU A 83 1.30 -8.63 -0.25
C LEU A 83 1.35 -9.91 0.58
N GLY A 84 0.23 -10.22 1.24
CA GLY A 84 0.17 -11.18 2.34
C GLY A 84 -0.95 -12.20 2.21
N SER A 85 -0.88 -13.21 3.08
CA SER A 85 -1.98 -14.16 3.22
C SER A 85 -2.94 -13.67 4.31
N ALA A 86 -2.44 -13.16 5.43
CA ALA A 86 -3.25 -12.58 6.49
C ALA A 86 -2.82 -11.13 6.77
N THR A 87 -3.73 -10.35 7.34
CA THR A 87 -3.48 -8.93 7.66
C THR A 87 -2.40 -8.77 8.73
N HIS A 88 -2.33 -9.70 9.69
CA HIS A 88 -1.33 -9.70 10.76
C HIS A 88 0.06 -10.16 10.30
N ASP A 89 0.22 -10.62 9.05
CA ASP A 89 1.54 -10.93 8.47
C ASP A 89 2.27 -9.66 8.02
N SER A 90 1.58 -8.51 7.98
CA SER A 90 2.13 -7.28 7.42
C SER A 90 3.19 -6.66 8.34
N PRO A 91 4.40 -6.40 7.82
CA PRO A 91 5.44 -5.70 8.58
C PRO A 91 5.20 -4.17 8.63
N LEU A 92 4.10 -3.67 8.05
CA LEU A 92 3.89 -2.23 7.91
C LEU A 92 3.54 -1.53 9.21
N ASP A 93 3.22 -2.25 10.30
CA ASP A 93 3.09 -1.65 11.63
C ASP A 93 4.41 -1.03 12.11
N GLU A 94 5.50 -1.79 12.05
CA GLU A 94 6.84 -1.28 12.42
C GLU A 94 7.28 -0.16 11.49
N ARG A 95 6.95 -0.27 10.19
CA ARG A 95 7.25 0.77 9.22
C ARG A 95 6.44 2.05 9.49
N PHE A 96 5.16 1.92 9.86
CA PHE A 96 4.31 3.05 10.26
C PHE A 96 4.93 3.81 11.43
N GLN A 97 5.36 3.11 12.49
CA GLN A 97 5.97 3.77 13.66
C GLN A 97 7.23 4.55 13.29
N ARG A 98 8.11 3.96 12.47
CA ARG A 98 9.34 4.63 12.00
C ARG A 98 9.04 5.86 11.14
N TRP A 99 8.04 5.78 10.28
CA TRP A 99 7.64 6.89 9.43
C TRP A 99 6.95 8.00 10.22
N ALA A 100 6.12 7.65 11.21
CA ALA A 100 5.48 8.62 12.09
C ALA A 100 6.52 9.42 12.89
N ALA A 101 7.53 8.75 13.45
CA ALA A 101 8.63 9.42 14.14
C ALA A 101 9.40 10.41 13.24
N ALA A 102 9.55 10.09 11.95
CA ALA A 102 10.21 10.98 10.98
C ALA A 102 9.31 12.13 10.48
N ALA A 103 7.99 12.06 10.70
CA ALA A 103 7.06 13.14 10.38
C ALA A 103 7.04 14.23 11.47
N GLU A 104 7.45 13.89 12.68
CA GLU A 104 7.49 14.77 13.85
C GLU A 104 8.83 15.51 14.03
N SER A 105 9.84 15.16 13.22
CA SER A 105 11.19 15.74 13.23
C SER A 105 11.36 16.90 12.25
#